data_AF-A0ABD6DR62-F1
#
_entry.id   AF-A0ABD6DR62-F1
#
_cell.length_a   1.000
_cell.length_b   1.000
_cell.length_c   1.000
_cell.angle_alpha   90.00
_cell.angle_beta   90.00
_cell.angle_gamma   90.00
#
_symmetry.space_group_name_H-M   'P 1'
#
loop_
_entity.id
_entity.type
_entity.pdbx_description
1 polymer ?
#
loop_
_entity_poly.entity_id
_entity_poly.type
_entity_poly.pdbx_seq_one_letter_code
_entity_poly.pdbx_strand_id
1 'polypeptide(L)'
;MGEREASANGITARYEETETERLLTFRADGGTAAIAQNVEGYAMLKVRPRADGDELERYYGFDMALDHAAELLGVSAHDLPVPDAAADMGM
;
A
#
# COMPACT_ATOMS: atom_id res chain seq x y z
N MET A 1 10.76 14.73 -7.08
CA MET A 1 9.91 14.30 -5.95
C MET A 1 8.55 13.99 -6.54
N GLY A 2 8.14 12.72 -6.55
CA GLY A 2 6.83 12.30 -7.04
C GLY A 2 5.71 12.67 -6.08
N GLU A 3 4.48 12.59 -6.56
CA GLU A 3 3.29 12.78 -5.74
C GLU A 3 3.18 11.69 -4.67
N ARG A 4 2.84 12.07 -3.43
CA ARG A 4 2.75 11.16 -2.27
C ARG A 4 1.33 10.85 -1.86
N GLU A 5 0.35 11.52 -2.45
CA GLU A 5 -1.07 11.30 -2.18
C GLU A 5 -1.80 11.19 -3.51
N ALA A 6 -2.71 10.24 -3.64
CA ALA A 6 -3.49 10.08 -4.85
C ALA A 6 -4.91 9.68 -4.46
N SER A 7 -5.91 10.24 -5.14
CA SER A 7 -7.32 9.95 -4.87
C SER A 7 -8.06 9.60 -6.15
N ALA A 8 -8.72 8.45 -6.17
CA ALA A 8 -9.54 7.99 -7.29
C ALA A 8 -10.65 7.07 -6.76
N ASN A 9 -11.80 7.02 -7.44
CA ASN A 9 -12.88 6.08 -7.14
C ASN A 9 -13.38 6.10 -5.67
N GLY A 10 -13.26 7.23 -4.96
CA GLY A 10 -13.60 7.34 -3.54
C GLY A 10 -12.56 6.75 -2.58
N ILE A 11 -11.38 6.39 -3.10
CA ILE A 11 -10.25 5.85 -2.36
C ILE A 11 -9.17 6.92 -2.28
N THR A 12 -8.58 7.10 -1.10
CA THR A 12 -7.41 7.96 -0.90
C THR A 12 -6.22 7.10 -0.53
N ALA A 13 -5.15 7.22 -1.31
CA ALA A 13 -3.88 6.58 -1.05
C ALA A 13 -2.87 7.62 -0.56
N ARG A 14 -2.04 7.23 0.41
CA ARG A 14 -1.01 8.07 0.99
C ARG A 14 0.27 7.27 1.21
N TYR A 15 1.34 7.77 0.62
CA TYR A 15 2.69 7.26 0.75
C TYR A 15 3.46 8.05 1.81
N GLU A 16 4.03 7.32 2.77
CA GLU A 16 4.92 7.84 3.78
C GLU A 16 6.18 6.99 3.83
N GLU A 17 7.32 7.63 4.08
CA GLU A 17 8.60 6.94 4.26
C GLU A 17 9.09 7.25 5.65
N THR A 18 9.41 6.19 6.38
CA THR A 18 10.00 6.26 7.71
C THR A 18 11.46 5.80 7.64
N GLU A 19 12.18 5.90 8.75
CA GLU A 19 13.56 5.41 8.83
C GLU A 19 13.66 3.89 8.61
N THR A 20 12.57 3.14 8.79
CA THR A 20 12.58 1.67 8.77
C THR A 20 11.77 1.06 7.62
N GLU A 21 10.68 1.71 7.21
CA GLU A 21 9.79 1.21 6.16
C GLU A 21 9.16 2.32 5.31
N ARG A 22 8.89 1.97 4.05
CA ARG A 22 8.02 2.68 3.13
C ARG A 22 6.60 2.18 3.33
N LEU A 23 5.66 3.09 3.53
CA LEU A 23 4.28 2.78 3.88
C LEU A 23 3.34 3.39 2.84
N LEU A 24 2.58 2.55 2.17
CA LEU A 24 1.47 2.96 1.31
C LEU A 24 0.16 2.59 2.00
N THR A 25 -0.66 3.58 2.34
CA THR A 25 -1.94 3.39 3.01
C THR A 25 -3.08 3.75 2.09
N PHE A 26 -4.18 3.00 2.19
CA PHE A 26 -5.40 3.21 1.46
C PHE A 26 -6.56 3.39 2.43
N ARG A 27 -7.44 4.33 2.11
CA ARG A 27 -8.67 4.57 2.84
C ARG A 27 -9.83 4.70 1.87
N ALA A 28 -10.88 3.95 2.13
CA ALA A 28 -12.16 4.03 1.44
C ALA A 28 -13.30 4.07 2.48
N ASP A 29 -14.53 4.33 2.04
CA ASP A 29 -15.70 4.31 2.94
C ASP A 29 -15.89 2.94 3.62
N GLY A 30 -15.46 1.85 2.97
CA GLY A 30 -15.54 0.48 3.47
C GLY A 30 -14.45 0.06 4.46
N GLY A 31 -13.35 0.82 4.58
CA GLY A 31 -12.25 0.44 5.46
C GLY A 31 -10.89 1.05 5.10
N THR A 32 -9.85 0.43 5.63
CA THR A 32 -8.45 0.79 5.37
C THR A 32 -7.65 -0.44 4.98
N ALA A 33 -6.56 -0.21 4.26
CA ALA A 33 -5.53 -1.21 4.00
C ALA A 33 -4.17 -0.51 3.98
N ALA A 34 -3.08 -1.24 4.22
CA ALA A 34 -1.74 -0.70 4.10
C ALA A 34 -0.77 -1.74 3.55
N ILE A 35 0.21 -1.26 2.78
CA ILE A 35 1.32 -2.03 2.25
C ILE A 35 2.60 -1.40 2.80
N ALA A 36 3.37 -2.19 3.55
CA ALA A 36 4.63 -1.76 4.15
C ALA A 36 5.80 -2.52 3.53
N GLN A 37 6.80 -1.80 3.04
CA GLN A 37 8.06 -2.35 2.52
C GLN A 37 9.19 -1.93 3.45
N ASN A 38 10.03 -2.86 3.90
CA ASN A 38 11.22 -2.46 4.66
C ASN A 38 12.18 -1.65 3.76
N VAL A 39 12.74 -0.56 4.29
CA VAL A 39 13.80 0.22 3.61
C VAL A 39 15.11 -0.58 3.56
N GLU A 40 15.39 -1.32 4.63
CA GLU A 40 16.57 -2.18 4.75
C GLU A 40 16.19 -3.67 4.75
N GLY A 41 17.05 -4.50 4.16
CA GLY A 41 16.90 -5.96 4.14
C GLY A 41 16.17 -6.49 2.91
N TYR A 42 15.47 -7.62 3.06
CA TYR A 42 14.69 -8.19 1.97
C TYR A 42 13.47 -7.30 1.74
N ALA A 43 13.39 -6.69 0.55
CA ALA A 43 12.39 -5.72 0.12
C ALA A 43 10.96 -6.30 -0.04
N MET A 44 10.58 -7.26 0.81
CA MET A 44 9.26 -7.86 0.86
C MET A 44 8.21 -6.83 1.28
N LEU A 45 7.05 -6.94 0.64
CA LEU A 45 5.87 -6.14 0.89
C LEU A 45 4.98 -6.86 1.88
N LYS A 46 4.56 -6.16 2.93
CA LYS A 46 3.70 -6.66 4.01
C LYS A 46 2.34 -5.99 3.89
N VAL A 47 1.28 -6.77 3.72
CA VAL A 47 -0.09 -6.23 3.73
C VAL A 47 -0.62 -6.22 5.16
N ARG A 48 -1.27 -5.12 5.54
CA ARG A 48 -1.84 -4.86 6.86
C ARG A 48 -3.26 -4.27 6.72
N PRO A 49 -4.15 -4.44 7.71
CA PRO A 49 -5.49 -3.84 7.68
C PRO A 49 -5.47 -2.31 7.94
N ARG A 50 -4.36 -1.80 8.48
CA ARG A 50 -4.12 -0.36 8.72
C ARG A 50 -2.61 -0.13 8.87
N ALA A 51 -2.20 1.14 8.87
CA ALA A 51 -0.79 1.55 8.97
C ALA A 51 -0.03 0.87 10.12
N ASP A 52 -0.63 0.86 11.30
CA ASP A 52 -0.12 0.31 12.56
C ASP A 52 -0.64 -1.11 12.85
N GLY A 53 -1.27 -1.74 11.87
CA GLY A 53 -1.84 -3.07 12.00
C GLY A 53 -0.78 -4.17 11.93
N ASP A 54 -1.14 -5.35 12.43
CA ASP A 54 -0.30 -6.52 12.27
C ASP A 54 -0.22 -6.94 10.79
N GLU A 55 0.92 -7.54 10.44
CA GLU A 55 1.11 -8.16 9.14
C GLU A 55 0.13 -9.32 8.95
N LEU A 56 -0.61 -9.28 7.84
CA LEU A 56 -1.50 -10.35 7.44
C LEU A 56 -0.78 -11.32 6.51
N GLU A 57 -0.09 -10.80 5.50
CA GLU A 57 0.55 -11.60 4.47
C GLU A 57 1.75 -10.87 3.83
N ARG A 58 2.69 -11.63 3.25
CA ARG A 58 3.89 -11.12 2.57
C ARG A 58 3.93 -11.44 1.09
N TYR A 59 4.37 -10.47 0.30
CA TYR A 59 4.51 -10.59 -1.15
C TYR A 59 5.87 -10.12 -1.64
N TYR A 60 6.36 -10.78 -2.69
CA TYR A 60 7.52 -10.32 -3.46
C TYR A 60 7.13 -9.35 -4.57
N GLY A 61 5.88 -9.39 -5.05
CA GLY A 61 5.39 -8.55 -6.14
C GLY A 61 4.40 -7.51 -5.64
N PHE A 62 4.54 -6.27 -6.12
CA PHE A 62 3.67 -5.17 -5.73
C PHE A 62 2.24 -5.35 -6.21
N ASP A 63 2.04 -5.88 -7.42
CA ASP A 63 0.70 -6.18 -7.93
C ASP A 63 -0.06 -7.18 -7.04
N MET A 64 0.62 -8.20 -6.50
CA MET A 64 -0.01 -9.15 -5.56
C MET A 64 -0.36 -8.50 -4.22
N ALA A 65 0.49 -7.58 -3.73
CA ALA A 65 0.20 -6.84 -2.52
C ALA A 65 -0.98 -5.87 -2.71
N LEU A 66 -1.08 -5.23 -3.88
CA LEU A 66 -2.21 -4.37 -4.25
C LEU A 66 -3.52 -5.16 -4.35
N ASP A 67 -3.48 -6.36 -4.93
CA ASP A 67 -4.64 -7.24 -5.04
C ASP A 67 -5.22 -7.56 -3.66
N HIS A 68 -4.39 -8.03 -2.73
CA HIS A 68 -4.84 -8.29 -1.35
C HIS A 68 -5.27 -7.00 -0.63
N ALA A 69 -4.58 -5.88 -0.81
CA ALA A 69 -5.03 -4.61 -0.23
C ALA A 69 -6.42 -4.18 -0.75
N ALA A 70 -6.72 -4.45 -2.02
CA ALA A 70 -8.03 -4.21 -2.62
C ALA A 70 -9.10 -5.16 -2.09
N GLU A 71 -8.78 -6.44 -1.89
CA GLU A 71 -9.67 -7.41 -1.24
C GLU A 71 -10.11 -6.95 0.15
N LEU A 72 -9.18 -6.40 0.95
CA LEU A 72 -9.50 -5.86 2.28
C LEU A 72 -10.47 -4.67 2.22
N LEU A 73 -10.42 -3.90 1.15
CA LEU A 73 -11.31 -2.76 0.91
C LEU A 73 -12.61 -3.14 0.18
N GLY A 74 -12.72 -4.37 -0.33
CA GLY A 74 -13.84 -4.82 -1.14
C GLY A 74 -13.94 -4.14 -2.51
N VAL A 75 -12.81 -3.73 -3.09
CA VAL A 75 -12.73 -3.01 -4.38
C VAL A 75 -11.83 -3.77 -5.38
N SER A 76 -11.76 -3.31 -6.63
CA SER A 76 -10.78 -3.85 -7.58
C SER A 76 -9.38 -3.28 -7.32
N ALA A 77 -8.33 -4.08 -7.51
CA ALA A 77 -6.95 -3.61 -7.48
C ALA A 77 -6.69 -2.48 -8.48
N HIS A 78 -7.37 -2.49 -9.64
CA HIS A 78 -7.28 -1.44 -10.64
C HIS A 78 -7.91 -0.11 -10.20
N ASP A 79 -8.76 -0.12 -9.16
CA ASP A 79 -9.38 1.09 -8.63
C ASP A 79 -8.49 1.78 -7.60
N LEU A 80 -7.45 1.10 -7.09
CA LEU A 80 -6.52 1.66 -6.12
C LEU A 80 -5.64 2.75 -6.77
N PRO A 81 -5.71 4.01 -6.30
CA PRO A 81 -4.81 5.04 -6.78
C PRO A 81 -3.41 4.81 -6.20
N VAL A 82 -2.39 4.59 -7.03
CA VAL A 82 -1.00 4.48 -6.57
C VAL A 82 -0.29 5.82 -6.83
N PRO A 83 0.19 6.53 -5.80
CA PRO A 83 0.98 7.75 -5.98
C PRO A 83 2.31 7.46 -6.67
N ASP A 84 2.82 8.41 -7.47
CA ASP A 84 4.10 8.27 -8.18
C ASP A 84 5.27 7.89 -7.25
N ALA A 85 5.27 8.40 -6.01
CA ALA A 85 6.31 8.11 -5.03
C ALA A 85 6.32 6.65 -4.52
N ALA A 86 5.25 5.90 -4.78
CA ALA A 86 5.09 4.50 -4.39
C ALA A 86 5.19 3.53 -5.59
N ALA A 87 5.33 4.04 -6.82
CA ALA A 87 5.25 3.24 -8.04
C ALA A 87 6.40 2.21 -8.21
N ASP A 88 7.51 2.41 -7.51
CA ASP A 88 8.69 1.53 -7.50
C ASP A 88 8.74 0.59 -6.27
N MET A 89 7.68 0.56 -5.44
CA MET A 89 7.59 -0.42 -4.36
C MET A 89 7.59 -1.84 -4.95
N GLY A 90 8.32 -2.76 -4.30
CA GLY A 90 8.45 -4.15 -4.75
C GLY A 90 9.46 -4.42 -5.88
N MET A 91 10.20 -3.42 -6.35
CA MET A 91 11.38 -3.59 -7.24
C MET A 91 12.69 -3.51 -6.46
#